data_AF-A0A284RXC2-F1
#
_entry.id   AF-A0A284RXC2-F1
#
_cell.length_a   1.000
_cell.length_b   1.000
_cell.length_c   1.000
_cell.angle_alpha   90.00
_cell.angle_beta   90.00
_cell.angle_gamma   90.00
#
_symmetry.space_group_name_H-M   'P 1'
#
loop_
_entity.id
_entity.type
_entity.pdbx_description
1 polymer ?
#
loop_
_entity_poly.entity_id
_entity_poly.type
_entity_poly.pdbx_seq_one_letter_code
_entity_poly.pdbx_strand_id
1 'polypeptide(L)'
;MAQTLGPNVPFTMIAASEVFSLSISKTVALTLVFRWSIGILIKEETELVEGEVIEIQTDRTAAFQATNTGKLTNDIETIYGKTIDVLSKEKLLAGGILTIDKTSRKITKLGPSFARSRDHDAMSADTKFVQCPEGEVQK
;
A
#
# COMPACT_ATOMS: atom_id res chain seq x y z
N MET A 1 -2.54 -13.92 31.39
CA MET A 1 -3.40 -12.72 31.33
C MET A 1 -3.07 -11.82 30.14
N ALA A 2 -1.82 -11.40 29.93
CA ALA A 2 -1.48 -10.59 28.75
C ALA A 2 -1.78 -11.31 27.41
N GLN A 3 -1.38 -12.58 27.29
CA GLN A 3 -1.61 -13.39 26.08
C GLN A 3 -3.09 -13.69 25.79
N THR A 4 -3.97 -13.56 26.78
CA THR A 4 -5.41 -13.85 26.65
C THR A 4 -6.23 -12.63 26.22
N LEU A 5 -5.64 -11.42 26.17
CA LEU A 5 -6.31 -10.19 25.76
C LEU A 5 -6.54 -10.11 24.24
N GLY A 6 -5.81 -10.91 23.46
CA GLY A 6 -5.87 -10.88 22.00
C GLY A 6 -5.05 -9.73 21.38
N PRO A 7 -4.83 -9.76 20.05
CA PRO A 7 -3.93 -8.82 19.37
C PRO A 7 -4.48 -7.38 19.27
N ASN A 8 -5.79 -7.19 19.44
CA ASN A 8 -6.47 -5.91 19.24
C ASN A 8 -6.58 -5.07 20.53
N VAL A 9 -6.04 -5.55 21.65
CA VAL A 9 -6.07 -4.84 22.94
C VAL A 9 -4.65 -4.40 23.27
N PRO A 10 -4.36 -3.09 23.36
CA PRO A 10 -3.04 -2.62 23.76
C PRO A 10 -2.75 -3.03 25.20
N PHE A 11 -1.55 -3.54 25.42
CA PHE A 11 -1.08 -3.92 26.75
C PHE A 11 0.35 -3.42 26.93
N THR A 12 0.57 -2.62 27.96
CA THR A 12 1.88 -2.06 28.27
C THR A 12 2.40 -2.66 29.58
N MET A 13 3.51 -3.39 29.52
CA MET A 13 4.26 -3.78 30.72
C MET A 13 5.26 -2.69 31.04
N ILE A 14 5.34 -2.32 32.32
CA ILE A 14 6.35 -1.39 32.82
C ILE A 14 7.00 -1.97 34.07
N ALA A 15 8.32 -1.88 34.15
CA ALA A 15 9.04 -2.17 35.38
C ALA A 15 9.10 -0.91 36.26
N ALA A 16 8.96 -1.08 37.58
CA ALA A 16 8.96 0.06 38.51
C ALA A 16 10.24 0.93 38.43
N SER A 17 11.37 0.34 38.04
CA SER A 17 12.64 1.04 37.82
C SER A 17 12.60 1.99 36.62
N GLU A 18 11.80 1.71 35.59
CA GLU A 18 11.70 2.53 34.37
C GLU A 18 11.00 3.88 34.62
N VAL A 19 10.24 3.99 35.73
CA VAL A 19 9.60 5.24 36.16
C VAL A 19 10.64 6.27 36.66
N PHE A 20 11.82 5.80 37.07
CA PHE A 20 12.89 6.66 37.56
C PHE A 20 13.81 7.06 36.39
N SER A 21 13.59 8.24 35.84
CA SER A 21 14.43 8.85 34.80
C SER A 21 15.02 10.18 35.26
N LEU A 22 16.18 10.54 34.70
CA LEU A 22 16.80 11.86 34.84
C LEU A 22 16.17 12.90 33.91
N SER A 23 15.58 12.48 32.79
CA SER A 23 15.07 13.38 31.75
C SER A 23 13.59 13.74 31.92
N ILE A 24 12.80 12.91 32.60
CA ILE A 24 11.35 13.06 32.72
C ILE A 24 10.95 12.87 34.18
N SER A 25 9.98 13.67 34.65
CA SER A 25 9.43 13.53 36.00
C SER A 25 8.64 12.23 36.14
N LYS A 26 8.66 11.65 37.35
CA LYS A 26 7.95 10.40 37.69
C LYS A 26 6.46 10.46 37.32
N THR A 27 5.82 11.61 37.52
CA THR A 27 4.40 11.82 37.20
C THR A 27 4.13 11.80 35.69
N VAL A 28 5.01 12.40 34.89
CA VAL A 28 4.90 12.39 33.42
C VAL A 28 5.16 10.99 32.87
N ALA A 29 6.15 10.27 33.42
CA ALA A 29 6.44 8.89 33.03
C ALA A 29 5.20 7.98 33.22
N LEU A 30 4.55 8.05 34.38
CA LEU A 30 3.32 7.29 34.64
C LEU A 30 2.15 7.74 33.73
N THR A 31 2.00 9.05 33.53
CA THR A 31 0.92 9.59 32.68
C THR A 31 1.05 9.09 31.23
N LEU A 32 2.27 9.04 30.69
CA LEU A 32 2.53 8.52 29.34
C LEU A 32 2.17 7.04 29.21
N VAL A 33 2.52 6.24 30.23
CA VAL A 33 2.24 4.80 30.24
C VAL A 33 0.73 4.54 30.28
N PHE A 34 -0.02 5.35 31.04
CA PHE A 34 -1.49 5.31 31.00
C PHE A 34 -2.04 5.68 29.61
N ARG A 35 -1.45 6.66 28.93
CA ARG A 35 -1.88 7.05 27.57
C ARG A 35 -1.56 5.97 26.54
N TRP A 36 -0.42 5.29 26.64
CA TRP A 36 -0.08 4.17 25.75
C TRP A 36 -0.95 2.94 25.98
N SER A 37 -1.47 2.77 27.20
CA SER A 37 -2.37 1.66 27.54
C SER A 37 -3.81 1.88 27.04
N ILE A 38 -4.12 3.04 26.46
CA ILE A 38 -5.44 3.36 25.90
C ILE A 38 -5.33 3.38 24.38
N GLY A 39 -5.98 2.43 23.73
CA GLY A 39 -6.05 2.34 22.27
C GLY A 39 -7.36 2.89 21.73
N ILE A 40 -7.30 3.60 20.60
CA ILE A 40 -8.47 4.02 19.83
C ILE A 40 -8.43 3.25 18.51
N LEU A 41 -9.48 2.47 18.23
CA LEU A 41 -9.62 1.74 16.98
C LEU A 41 -10.52 2.53 16.04
N ILE A 42 -9.94 3.06 14.96
CA ILE A 42 -10.65 3.77 13.90
C ILE A 42 -10.76 2.82 12.72
N LYS A 43 -11.99 2.61 12.23
CA LYS A 43 -12.25 1.87 11.00
C LYS A 43 -12.45 2.89 9.87
N GLU A 44 -11.71 2.72 8.80
CA GLU A 44 -11.81 3.51 7.59
C GLU A 44 -12.12 2.57 6.43
N GLU A 45 -13.06 2.98 5.57
CA GLU A 45 -13.37 2.28 4.33
C GLU A 45 -12.61 3.00 3.21
N THR A 46 -11.78 2.26 2.48
CA THR A 46 -11.01 2.77 1.35
C THR A 46 -11.33 1.95 0.12
N GLU A 47 -11.60 2.63 -1.00
CA GLU A 47 -11.81 1.94 -2.27
C GLU A 47 -10.47 1.50 -2.88
N LEU A 48 -10.31 0.20 -3.06
CA LEU A 48 -9.14 -0.42 -3.66
C LEU A 48 -9.49 -0.92 -5.06
N VAL A 49 -8.63 -0.59 -6.03
CA VAL A 49 -8.70 -1.08 -7.40
C VAL A 49 -7.56 -2.06 -7.61
N GLU A 50 -7.89 -3.31 -7.91
CA GLU A 50 -6.91 -4.36 -8.18
C GLU A 50 -6.98 -4.74 -9.66
N GLY A 51 -5.82 -4.79 -10.34
CA GLY A 51 -5.81 -5.10 -11.75
C GLY A 51 -4.45 -5.54 -12.30
N GLU A 52 -4.50 -6.24 -13.42
CA GLU A 52 -3.33 -6.55 -14.23
C GLU A 52 -3.10 -5.43 -15.26
N VAL A 53 -1.84 -5.03 -15.40
CA VAL A 53 -1.42 -4.09 -16.43
C VAL A 53 -1.32 -4.81 -17.78
N ILE A 54 -2.23 -4.51 -18.69
CA ILE A 54 -2.18 -5.06 -20.05
C ILE A 54 -1.17 -4.27 -20.89
N GLU A 55 -1.30 -2.94 -20.92
CA GLU A 55 -0.45 -2.04 -21.70
C GLU A 55 -0.35 -0.67 -21.04
N ILE A 56 0.84 -0.08 -20.98
CA ILE A 56 1.03 1.30 -20.51
C ILE A 56 1.37 2.15 -21.73
N GLN A 57 0.40 2.92 -22.22
CA GLN A 57 0.65 4.01 -23.15
C GLN A 57 0.83 5.29 -22.34
N THR A 58 1.76 6.16 -22.75
CA THR A 58 1.97 7.46 -22.12
C THR A 58 2.31 8.46 -23.20
N ASP A 59 1.30 9.19 -23.67
CA ASP A 59 1.48 10.24 -24.65
C ASP A 59 2.01 11.50 -23.96
N ARG A 60 3.34 11.71 -24.02
CA ARG A 60 3.97 12.98 -23.67
C ARG A 60 4.18 13.78 -24.96
N THR A 61 3.21 14.61 -25.32
CA THR A 61 3.41 15.64 -26.34
C THR A 61 4.33 16.73 -25.80
N ALA A 62 5.43 17.00 -26.51
CA ALA A 62 6.49 17.93 -26.11
C ALA A 62 6.09 19.42 -26.10
N ALA A 63 4.79 19.74 -26.18
CA ALA A 63 4.27 21.09 -26.18
C ALA A 63 3.08 21.18 -25.23
N PHE A 64 3.32 21.80 -24.07
CA PHE A 64 2.36 22.47 -23.19
C PHE A 64 0.98 21.80 -23.03
N GLN A 65 0.80 21.08 -21.91
CA GLN A 65 -0.36 20.25 -21.50
C GLN A 65 -0.29 18.77 -21.91
N ALA A 66 0.46 18.00 -21.14
CA ALA A 66 0.47 16.54 -21.23
C ALA A 66 -0.83 15.96 -20.64
N THR A 67 -1.78 15.62 -21.51
CA THR A 67 -2.87 14.69 -21.18
C THR A 67 -2.31 13.27 -21.19
N ASN A 68 -1.67 12.90 -20.10
CA ASN A 68 -1.17 11.55 -19.90
C ASN A 68 -2.39 10.60 -19.83
N THR A 69 -2.50 9.69 -20.80
CA THR A 69 -3.58 8.69 -20.87
C THR A 69 -2.96 7.30 -20.78
N GLY A 70 -3.30 6.53 -19.73
CA GLY A 70 -2.90 5.14 -19.56
C GLY A 70 -4.13 4.23 -19.58
N LYS A 71 -4.07 3.11 -20.29
CA LYS A 71 -5.17 2.13 -20.38
C LYS A 71 -4.92 0.97 -19.42
N LEU A 72 -5.76 0.83 -18.40
CA LEU A 72 -5.82 -0.33 -17.52
C LEU A 72 -7.18 -1.01 -17.77
N THR A 73 -7.26 -2.34 -17.82
CA THR A 73 -8.53 -3.10 -18.03
C THR A 73 -8.51 -4.28 -17.05
N ASN A 74 -9.60 -4.73 -16.42
CA ASN A 74 -11.03 -4.76 -16.79
C ASN A 74 -11.88 -3.61 -16.19
N ASP A 75 -12.82 -3.07 -16.96
CA ASP A 75 -13.88 -2.10 -16.60
C ASP A 75 -13.55 -0.69 -16.07
N ILE A 76 -12.30 -0.31 -15.78
CA ILE A 76 -11.98 1.06 -15.34
C ILE A 76 -10.94 1.74 -16.23
N GLU A 77 -11.41 2.45 -17.26
CA GLU A 77 -10.63 3.46 -18.00
C GLU A 77 -10.33 4.66 -17.08
N THR A 78 -9.43 4.51 -16.11
CA THR A 78 -9.08 5.64 -15.21
C THR A 78 -7.92 6.45 -15.75
N ILE A 79 -8.28 7.46 -16.55
CA ILE A 79 -7.40 8.55 -16.96
C ILE A 79 -7.19 9.47 -15.76
N TYR A 80 -6.30 9.10 -14.84
CA TYR A 80 -5.81 10.01 -13.82
C TYR A 80 -4.46 10.59 -14.26
N GLY A 81 -4.49 11.77 -14.89
CA GLY A 81 -3.27 12.44 -15.38
C GLY A 81 -2.17 12.64 -14.32
N LYS A 82 -2.53 12.69 -13.02
CA LYS A 82 -1.59 12.78 -11.88
C LYS A 82 -1.01 11.44 -11.42
N THR A 83 -1.66 10.32 -11.74
CA THR A 83 -1.23 8.97 -11.33
C THR A 83 -0.13 8.45 -12.24
N ILE A 84 -0.01 8.98 -13.46
CA ILE A 84 0.99 8.54 -14.45
C ILE A 84 2.41 8.90 -14.06
N ASP A 85 2.61 9.97 -13.29
CA ASP A 85 3.92 10.28 -12.70
C ASP A 85 4.33 9.25 -11.64
N VAL A 86 3.37 8.70 -10.89
CA VAL A 86 3.61 7.65 -9.89
C VAL A 86 3.89 6.31 -10.58
N LEU A 87 3.11 5.96 -11.63
CA LEU A 87 3.35 4.78 -12.47
C LEU A 87 4.74 4.81 -13.12
N SER A 88 5.17 5.99 -13.60
CA SER A 88 6.50 6.19 -14.20
C SER A 88 7.63 6.00 -13.19
N LYS A 89 7.41 6.37 -11.92
CA LYS A 89 8.40 6.20 -10.84
C LYS A 89 8.55 4.75 -10.41
N GLU A 90 7.45 3.99 -10.37
CA GLU A 90 7.47 2.58 -9.97
C GLU A 90 7.99 1.62 -11.06
N LYS A 91 8.28 2.13 -12.28
CA LYS A 91 8.77 1.33 -13.43
C LYS A 91 7.94 0.05 -13.61
N LEU A 92 6.64 0.24 -13.75
CA LEU A 92 5.73 -0.87 -13.98
C LEU A 92 5.94 -1.44 -15.38
N LEU A 93 5.98 -2.76 -15.46
CA LEU A 93 6.07 -3.49 -16.72
C LEU A 93 4.68 -4.01 -17.07
N ALA A 94 4.43 -4.21 -18.36
CA ALA A 94 3.25 -4.92 -18.83
C ALA A 94 3.23 -6.34 -18.24
N GLY A 95 2.06 -6.78 -17.78
CA GLY A 95 1.87 -8.00 -17.00
C GLY A 95 2.18 -7.86 -15.51
N GLY A 96 2.32 -6.64 -14.97
CA GLY A 96 2.39 -6.43 -13.52
C GLY A 96 1.00 -6.40 -12.88
N ILE A 97 0.85 -7.01 -11.71
CA ILE A 97 -0.34 -6.87 -10.86
C ILE A 97 -0.11 -5.74 -9.88
N LEU A 98 -1.09 -4.84 -9.79
CA LEU A 98 -1.03 -3.66 -8.94
C LEU A 98 -2.35 -3.42 -8.22
N THR A 99 -2.23 -2.80 -7.05
CA THR A 99 -3.34 -2.27 -6.28
C THR A 99 -3.23 -0.76 -6.23
N ILE A 100 -4.31 -0.08 -6.60
CA ILE A 100 -4.44 1.38 -6.53
C ILE A 100 -5.46 1.70 -5.47
N ASP A 101 -5.05 2.44 -4.45
CA ASP A 101 -5.98 3.09 -3.54
C ASP A 101 -6.51 4.37 -4.20
N LYS A 102 -7.82 4.45 -4.47
CA LYS A 102 -8.43 5.62 -5.12
C LYS A 102 -8.33 6.89 -4.27
N THR A 103 -8.39 6.73 -2.95
CA THR A 103 -8.43 7.82 -1.98
C THR A 103 -7.04 8.41 -1.80
N SER A 104 -6.04 7.56 -1.54
CA SER A 104 -4.65 8.01 -1.34
C SER A 104 -3.87 8.17 -2.64
N ARG A 105 -4.36 7.63 -3.76
CA ARG A 105 -3.68 7.52 -5.06
C ARG A 105 -2.33 6.83 -4.98
N LYS A 106 -2.12 6.03 -3.94
CA LYS A 106 -0.93 5.22 -3.77
C LYS A 106 -1.09 3.98 -4.64
N ILE A 107 -0.04 3.70 -5.41
CA ILE A 107 0.08 2.51 -6.23
C ILE A 107 1.01 1.56 -5.48
N THR A 108 0.62 0.29 -5.43
CA THR A 108 1.42 -0.77 -4.82
C THR A 108 1.55 -1.91 -5.82
N LYS A 109 2.78 -2.21 -6.24
CA LYS A 109 3.08 -3.36 -7.09
C LYS A 109 3.09 -4.64 -6.25
N LEU A 110 2.16 -5.56 -6.53
CA LEU A 110 2.11 -6.88 -5.87
C LEU A 110 3.13 -7.86 -6.47
N GLY A 111 3.33 -7.79 -7.79
CA GLY A 111 4.29 -8.66 -8.49
C GLY A 111 3.94 -8.84 -9.97
N PRO A 112 4.76 -9.57 -10.72
CA PRO A 112 4.42 -9.99 -12.08
C PRO A 112 3.27 -11.02 -12.08
N SER A 113 2.43 -10.96 -13.10
CA SER A 113 1.33 -11.90 -13.31
C SER A 113 1.88 -13.26 -13.74
N PHE A 114 1.22 -14.32 -13.28
CA PHE A 114 1.57 -15.68 -13.68
C PHE A 114 1.39 -15.90 -15.20
N ALA A 115 0.37 -15.26 -15.80
CA ALA A 115 0.00 -15.41 -17.20
C ALA A 115 1.09 -14.91 -18.19
N ARG A 116 1.85 -13.87 -17.81
CA ARG A 116 2.93 -13.28 -18.63
C ARG A 116 4.33 -13.58 -18.10
N SER A 117 4.48 -14.63 -17.29
CA SER A 117 5.77 -15.04 -16.71
C SER A 117 6.86 -15.34 -17.75
N ARG A 118 6.48 -15.72 -18.98
CA ARG A 118 7.41 -16.09 -20.06
C ARG A 118 8.00 -14.91 -20.83
N ASP A 119 7.36 -13.75 -20.80
CA ASP A 119 7.81 -12.57 -21.55
C ASP A 119 8.87 -11.75 -20.79
N HIS A 120 9.17 -12.13 -19.54
CA HIS A 120 10.12 -11.46 -18.67
C HIS A 120 11.46 -12.20 -18.63
N ASP A 121 12.31 -11.95 -19.63
CA ASP A 121 13.61 -12.62 -19.85
C ASP A 121 14.70 -12.23 -18.83
N ALA A 122 14.51 -11.14 -18.08
CA ALA A 122 15.48 -10.59 -17.13
C ALA A 122 15.04 -10.68 -15.65
N MET A 123 14.53 -11.85 -15.22
CA MET A 123 14.07 -12.06 -13.85
C MET A 123 15.06 -12.86 -13.01
N SER A 124 15.27 -12.41 -11.76
CA SER A 124 16.01 -13.18 -10.76
C SER A 124 15.24 -14.45 -10.38
N ALA A 125 15.95 -15.53 -10.06
CA ALA A 125 15.37 -16.83 -9.71
C ALA A 125 14.36 -16.81 -8.53
N ASP A 126 14.33 -15.73 -7.74
CA ASP A 126 13.44 -15.54 -6.58
C ASP A 126 12.17 -14.73 -6.87
N THR A 127 11.84 -14.48 -8.14
CA THR A 127 10.67 -13.64 -8.47
C THR A 127 9.36 -14.38 -8.20
N LYS A 128 8.59 -13.93 -7.21
CA LYS A 128 7.28 -14.50 -6.86
C LYS A 128 6.20 -13.95 -7.80
N PHE A 129 5.59 -14.84 -8.58
CA PHE A 129 4.46 -14.51 -9.43
C PHE A 129 3.16 -14.51 -8.65
N VAL A 130 2.27 -13.58 -8.98
CA VAL A 130 0.96 -13.43 -8.36
C VAL A 130 -0.12 -13.82 -9.38
N GLN A 131 -1.18 -14.49 -8.92
CA GLN A 131 -2.31 -14.83 -9.76
C GLN A 131 -3.16 -13.57 -10.01
N CYS A 132 -3.75 -13.45 -11.20
CA CYS A 132 -4.63 -12.34 -11.52
C CYS A 132 -5.80 -12.32 -10.53
N PRO A 133 -6.09 -11.17 -9.90
CA PRO A 133 -7.17 -11.08 -8.92
C PRO A 133 -8.51 -11.42 -9.58
N GLU A 134 -9.25 -12.35 -8.98
CA GLU A 134 -10.59 -12.74 -9.41
C GLU A 134 -11.65 -11.99 -8.57
N GLY A 135 -12.63 -11.36 -9.23
CA GLY A 135 -13.73 -10.63 -8.58
C GLY A 135 -14.00 -9.25 -9.19
N GLU A 136 -14.85 -8.46 -8.53
CA GLU A 136 -15.07 -7.06 -8.90
C GLU A 136 -13.76 -6.26 -8.77
N VAL A 137 -13.46 -5.47 -9.79
CA VAL A 137 -12.22 -4.68 -9.91
C VAL A 137 -12.16 -3.56 -8.87
N GLN A 138 -13.28 -3.24 -8.22
CA GLN A 138 -13.42 -2.22 -7.19
C GLN A 138 -13.95 -2.87 -5.90
N LYS A 139 -13.19 -2.78 -4.81
CA LYS A 139 -13.58 -3.24 -3.46
C LYS A 139 -13.51 -2.13 -2.44
#